data_AF-A0A1B7WKA5-F1
#
_entry.id   AF-A0A1B7WKA5-F1
#
_cell.length_a   1.000
_cell.length_b   1.000
_cell.length_c   1.000
_cell.angle_alpha   90.00
_cell.angle_beta   90.00
_cell.angle_gamma   90.00
#
_symmetry.space_group_name_H-M   'P 1'
#
loop_
_entity.id
_entity.type
_entity.pdbx_description
1 polymer ?
#
loop_
_entity_poly.entity_id
_entity_poly.type
_entity_poly.pdbx_seq_one_letter_code
_entity_poly.pdbx_strand_id
1 'polypeptide(L)'
;MDKTKIKSLISHLGFIEQESDIFQQNYLKIYTNHKNYVIKVNFATEKIDYGDKILVEDETTSNFSQPENFVVLECVNRLLEKGYEPKHLILERKFPLGRTGKSGKSDISVFDREEKSLIIIECKTWGKEYEKEKNRMIENGGQLFSYLQQDKNTRFLCLYTSQIHDDGLLVYENSIIQIKDREETLRLLTESKEEIKSYKEAKTAEELYTAWKENFNCYFAPNGIFDPEVQAYNPEYIPIKKKDLQPFTEGEGRKLFNQFEEILRHNNISDKSNAFNRILSLILCKIVDEQKNDNDITDFQIIEGKDTPEQIQERLQKLYAKGMREFLKEEIVYYSEEYIDTLVSNFPIQTTQERLKQILREAGIRY
;
A
#
# COMPACT_ATOMS: atom_id res chain seq x y z
N MET A 1 -10.47 -19.09 16.86
CA MET A 1 -11.42 -19.38 15.77
C MET A 1 -12.00 -20.75 16.04
N ASP A 2 -13.30 -20.97 15.85
CA ASP A 2 -13.85 -22.32 16.05
C ASP A 2 -13.37 -23.29 14.96
N LYS A 3 -13.36 -24.60 15.26
CA LYS A 3 -12.85 -25.64 14.34
C LYS A 3 -13.64 -25.72 13.04
N THR A 4 -14.92 -25.33 13.02
CA THR A 4 -15.74 -25.33 11.81
C THR A 4 -15.27 -24.24 10.85
N LYS A 5 -15.02 -23.03 11.35
CA LYS A 5 -14.44 -21.93 10.56
C LYS A 5 -13.03 -22.26 10.08
N ILE A 6 -12.21 -22.93 10.90
CA ILE A 6 -10.90 -23.42 10.47
C ILE A 6 -11.05 -24.41 9.31
N LYS A 7 -11.94 -25.40 9.40
CA LYS A 7 -12.21 -26.34 8.30
C LYS A 7 -12.69 -25.66 7.03
N SER A 8 -13.60 -24.68 7.17
CA SER A 8 -14.09 -23.88 6.04
C SER A 8 -12.94 -23.14 5.35
N LEU A 9 -12.08 -22.47 6.14
CA LEU A 9 -10.91 -21.76 5.63
C LEU A 9 -9.98 -22.71 4.87
N ILE A 10 -9.51 -23.79 5.50
CA ILE A 10 -8.53 -24.67 4.84
C ILE A 10 -9.12 -25.38 3.62
N SER A 11 -10.42 -25.67 3.61
CA SER A 11 -11.11 -26.23 2.44
C SER A 11 -11.15 -25.21 1.29
N HIS A 12 -11.45 -23.94 1.60
CA HIS A 12 -11.38 -22.84 0.62
C HIS A 12 -9.95 -22.66 0.08
N LEU A 13 -8.94 -22.81 0.93
CA LEU A 13 -7.55 -22.78 0.52
C LEU A 13 -7.14 -24.03 -0.28
N GLY A 14 -8.00 -25.03 -0.45
CA GLY A 14 -7.70 -26.23 -1.24
C GLY A 14 -6.88 -27.30 -0.49
N PHE A 15 -6.93 -27.31 0.83
CA PHE A 15 -6.43 -28.44 1.62
C PHE A 15 -7.40 -29.61 1.53
N ILE A 16 -6.85 -30.82 1.36
CA ILE A 16 -7.59 -32.07 1.19
C ILE A 16 -7.31 -32.98 2.38
N GLU A 17 -8.35 -33.61 2.92
CA GLU A 17 -8.24 -34.59 4.01
C GLU A 17 -7.51 -35.85 3.54
N GLN A 18 -6.55 -36.34 4.33
CA GLN A 18 -5.90 -37.62 4.06
C GLN A 18 -6.75 -38.78 4.55
N GLU A 19 -7.10 -39.71 3.65
CA GLU A 19 -7.92 -40.90 3.96
C GLU A 19 -7.25 -41.90 4.92
N SER A 20 -5.93 -41.82 5.11
CA SER A 20 -5.13 -42.91 5.67
C SER A 20 -5.18 -43.07 7.20
N ASP A 21 -5.80 -42.15 7.95
CA ASP A 21 -6.07 -42.36 9.38
C ASP A 21 -7.20 -41.45 9.90
N ILE A 22 -8.40 -42.03 10.07
CA ILE A 22 -9.63 -41.36 10.54
C ILE A 22 -9.40 -40.66 11.90
N PHE A 23 -8.38 -41.10 12.67
CA PHE A 23 -8.06 -40.54 13.98
C PHE A 23 -7.13 -39.33 13.94
N GLN A 24 -6.39 -39.11 12.85
CA GLN A 24 -5.40 -38.02 12.81
C GLN A 24 -5.93 -36.70 12.26
N GLN A 25 -7.07 -36.71 11.54
CA GLN A 25 -7.71 -35.52 10.96
C GLN A 25 -6.67 -34.59 10.29
N ASN A 26 -5.87 -35.20 9.42
CA ASN A 26 -4.79 -34.55 8.69
C ASN A 26 -5.33 -33.99 7.37
N TYR A 27 -5.05 -32.72 7.11
CA TYR A 27 -5.32 -32.06 5.84
C TYR A 27 -3.99 -31.63 5.22
N LEU A 28 -3.87 -31.73 3.90
CA LEU A 28 -2.67 -31.28 3.19
C LEU A 28 -3.02 -30.46 1.95
N LYS A 29 -2.13 -29.55 1.58
CA LYS A 29 -2.17 -28.87 0.29
C LYS A 29 -0.86 -29.10 -0.44
N ILE A 30 -0.94 -29.48 -1.71
CA ILE A 30 0.21 -29.67 -2.59
C ILE A 30 0.33 -28.46 -3.51
N TYR A 31 1.46 -27.76 -3.42
CA TYR A 31 1.83 -26.64 -4.28
C TYR A 31 2.65 -27.17 -5.47
N THR A 32 1.97 -27.47 -6.57
CA THR A 32 2.57 -28.05 -7.78
C THR A 32 3.58 -27.11 -8.46
N ASN A 33 3.35 -25.80 -8.37
CA ASN A 33 4.27 -24.75 -8.82
C ASN A 33 5.60 -24.73 -8.03
N HIS A 34 5.67 -25.42 -6.89
CA HIS A 34 6.83 -25.47 -5.99
C HIS A 34 7.43 -26.87 -5.84
N LYS A 35 7.48 -27.63 -6.94
CA LYS A 35 7.98 -29.02 -6.97
C LYS A 35 7.23 -29.91 -5.96
N ASN A 36 5.90 -29.81 -5.98
CA ASN A 36 5.00 -30.53 -5.07
C ASN A 36 5.32 -30.28 -3.59
N TYR A 37 5.62 -29.03 -3.24
CA TYR A 37 5.78 -28.64 -1.85
C TYR A 37 4.48 -28.87 -1.08
N VAL A 38 4.55 -29.24 0.21
CA VAL A 38 3.37 -29.61 0.99
C VAL A 38 3.32 -28.83 2.29
N ILE A 39 2.17 -28.24 2.59
CA ILE A 39 1.81 -27.76 3.94
C ILE A 39 0.75 -28.71 4.49
N LYS A 40 0.80 -29.00 5.79
CA LYS A 40 -0.17 -29.88 6.47
C LYS A 40 -0.81 -29.17 7.66
N VAL A 41 -2.06 -29.51 7.92
CA VAL A 41 -2.85 -29.01 9.04
C VAL A 41 -3.43 -30.23 9.76
N ASN A 42 -3.08 -30.40 11.04
CA ASN A 42 -3.48 -31.56 11.83
C ASN A 42 -4.43 -31.11 12.95
N PHE A 43 -5.70 -31.53 12.88
CA PHE A 43 -6.72 -31.13 13.87
C PHE A 43 -6.66 -31.91 15.17
N ALA A 44 -5.99 -33.07 15.19
CA ALA A 44 -5.82 -33.89 16.39
C ALA A 44 -4.75 -33.30 17.33
N THR A 45 -3.65 -32.81 16.76
CA THR A 45 -2.53 -32.15 17.47
C THR A 45 -2.65 -30.63 17.47
N GLU A 46 -3.59 -30.07 16.70
CA GLU A 46 -3.81 -28.63 16.56
C GLU A 46 -2.56 -27.88 16.08
N LYS A 47 -1.83 -28.50 15.15
CA LYS A 47 -0.59 -27.99 14.56
C LYS A 47 -0.69 -27.71 13.06
N ILE A 48 0.10 -26.76 12.62
CA ILE A 48 0.33 -26.43 11.21
C ILE A 48 1.80 -26.78 10.91
N ASP A 49 2.01 -27.70 9.99
CA ASP A 49 3.34 -28.08 9.50
C ASP A 49 3.57 -27.34 8.18
N TYR A 50 4.41 -26.31 8.24
CA TYR A 50 4.75 -25.48 7.09
C TYR A 50 5.72 -26.15 6.12
N GLY A 51 6.18 -27.39 6.37
CA GLY A 51 7.13 -28.12 5.54
C GLY A 51 8.60 -27.83 5.87
N ASP A 52 9.51 -28.38 5.06
CA ASP A 52 10.96 -28.39 5.31
C ASP A 52 11.73 -27.24 4.65
N LYS A 53 11.08 -26.43 3.81
CA LYS A 53 11.72 -25.35 3.05
C LYS A 53 11.41 -23.97 3.60
N ILE A 54 10.22 -23.75 4.15
CA ILE A 54 9.93 -22.52 4.89
C ILE A 54 10.71 -22.60 6.21
N LEU A 55 11.56 -21.62 6.49
CA LEU A 55 12.26 -21.58 7.77
C LEU A 55 11.31 -21.07 8.85
N VAL A 56 11.09 -21.88 9.88
CA VAL A 56 10.25 -21.53 11.03
C VAL A 56 11.15 -21.33 12.24
N GLU A 57 11.38 -20.09 12.67
CA GLU A 57 12.31 -19.80 13.78
C GLU A 57 11.67 -20.01 15.18
N ASP A 58 10.35 -20.06 15.23
CA ASP A 58 9.55 -20.32 16.42
C ASP A 58 8.18 -20.88 16.01
N GLU A 59 7.49 -21.62 16.89
CA GLU A 59 6.26 -22.36 16.55
C GLU A 59 4.98 -21.68 17.10
N THR A 60 5.04 -20.43 17.54
CA THR A 60 3.87 -19.75 18.15
C THR A 60 2.74 -19.50 17.14
N THR A 61 3.08 -19.35 15.87
CA THR A 61 2.18 -19.20 14.70
C THR A 61 1.82 -20.52 14.03
N SER A 62 2.40 -21.64 14.49
CA SER A 62 2.29 -22.98 13.87
C SER A 62 1.29 -23.90 14.60
N ASN A 63 0.28 -23.31 15.25
CA ASN A 63 -0.69 -24.04 16.08
C ASN A 63 -2.07 -23.34 16.09
N PHE A 64 -3.09 -23.96 16.70
CA PHE A 64 -4.46 -23.43 16.68
C PHE A 64 -4.80 -22.50 17.85
N SER A 65 -3.83 -22.18 18.71
CA SER A 65 -4.07 -21.46 19.97
C SER A 65 -4.54 -20.02 19.78
N GLN A 66 -4.20 -19.40 18.64
CA GLN A 66 -4.59 -18.03 18.31
C GLN A 66 -5.29 -17.99 16.94
N PRO A 67 -6.40 -17.23 16.79
CA PRO A 67 -7.03 -17.04 15.49
C PRO A 67 -6.08 -16.41 14.45
N GLU A 68 -5.15 -15.56 14.88
CA GLU A 68 -4.14 -14.90 14.04
C GLU A 68 -3.27 -15.90 13.26
N ASN A 69 -2.99 -17.07 13.84
CA ASN A 69 -2.19 -18.12 13.20
C ASN A 69 -2.81 -18.62 11.89
N PHE A 70 -4.13 -18.53 11.75
CA PHE A 70 -4.82 -18.88 10.51
C PHE A 70 -4.81 -17.78 9.46
N VAL A 71 -4.66 -16.52 9.89
CA VAL A 71 -4.35 -15.40 8.99
C VAL A 71 -2.94 -15.57 8.43
N VAL A 72 -1.97 -15.98 9.27
CA VAL A 72 -0.61 -16.33 8.84
C VAL A 72 -0.64 -17.47 7.82
N LEU A 73 -1.33 -18.59 8.12
CA LEU A 73 -1.47 -19.71 7.18
C LEU A 73 -2.05 -19.27 5.83
N GLU A 74 -3.10 -18.45 5.85
CA GLU A 74 -3.73 -17.97 4.63
C GLU A 74 -2.81 -17.01 3.84
N CYS A 75 -2.08 -16.13 4.52
CA CYS A 75 -1.08 -15.26 3.89
C CYS A 75 0.06 -16.06 3.25
N VAL A 76 0.60 -17.07 3.96
CA VAL A 76 1.60 -18.01 3.43
C VAL A 76 1.06 -18.72 2.19
N ASN A 77 -0.17 -19.23 2.25
CA ASN A 77 -0.80 -19.87 1.10
C ASN A 77 -0.82 -18.92 -0.12
N ARG A 78 -1.24 -17.67 0.08
CA ARG A 78 -1.34 -16.66 -0.98
C ARG A 78 0.02 -16.33 -1.60
N LEU A 79 1.08 -16.22 -0.78
CA LEU A 79 2.45 -16.03 -1.26
C LEU A 79 2.92 -17.21 -2.12
N LEU A 80 2.68 -18.45 -1.67
CA LEU A 80 3.07 -19.65 -2.41
C LEU A 80 2.30 -19.78 -3.73
N GLU A 81 0.98 -19.55 -3.74
CA GLU A 81 0.18 -19.58 -4.97
C GLU A 81 0.62 -18.51 -5.97
N LYS A 82 0.99 -17.33 -5.47
CA LYS A 82 1.51 -16.26 -6.32
C LYS A 82 2.88 -16.60 -6.94
N GLY A 83 3.64 -17.50 -6.33
CA GLY A 83 4.90 -18.00 -6.86
C GLY A 83 6.15 -17.59 -6.07
N TYR A 84 6.00 -17.07 -4.84
CA TYR A 84 7.13 -16.99 -3.92
C TYR A 84 7.55 -18.41 -3.51
N GLU A 85 8.81 -18.76 -3.73
CA GLU A 85 9.36 -20.07 -3.37
C GLU A 85 9.43 -20.24 -1.85
N PRO A 86 9.03 -21.41 -1.30
CA PRO A 86 9.07 -21.70 0.13
C PRO A 86 10.38 -21.34 0.85
N LYS A 87 11.52 -21.58 0.20
CA LYS A 87 12.86 -21.31 0.76
C LYS A 87 13.16 -19.83 1.01
N HIS A 88 12.37 -18.92 0.44
CA HIS A 88 12.53 -17.48 0.61
C HIS A 88 11.56 -16.92 1.66
N LEU A 89 10.80 -17.78 2.35
CA LEU A 89 9.92 -17.39 3.45
C LEU A 89 10.55 -17.81 4.78
N ILE A 90 10.56 -16.88 5.73
CA ILE A 90 10.90 -17.15 7.12
C ILE A 90 9.70 -16.75 7.99
N LEU A 91 9.19 -17.68 8.80
CA LEU A 91 8.16 -17.42 9.78
C LEU A 91 8.76 -17.12 11.15
N GLU A 92 8.16 -16.16 11.85
CA GLU A 92 8.58 -15.74 13.19
C GLU A 92 10.05 -15.31 13.29
N ARG A 93 10.57 -14.71 12.22
CA ARG A 93 11.94 -14.22 12.13
C ARG A 93 12.25 -13.29 13.31
N LYS A 94 13.25 -13.65 14.11
CA LYS A 94 13.65 -12.95 15.33
C LYS A 94 14.51 -11.74 14.99
N PHE A 95 14.09 -10.58 15.48
CA PHE A 95 14.83 -9.34 15.42
C PHE A 95 15.40 -8.98 16.81
N PRO A 96 16.69 -8.64 16.91
CA PRO A 96 17.29 -8.22 18.17
C PRO A 96 16.82 -6.79 18.52
N LEU A 97 15.76 -6.65 19.33
CA LEU A 97 15.30 -5.33 19.79
C LEU A 97 16.09 -4.87 21.04
N GLY A 98 17.29 -4.32 20.84
CA GLY A 98 17.99 -3.49 21.84
C GLY A 98 18.29 -4.11 23.23
N ARG A 99 18.76 -3.27 24.16
CA ARG A 99 19.40 -3.64 25.46
C ARG A 99 18.49 -4.38 26.47
N THR A 100 17.19 -4.48 26.25
CA THR A 100 16.23 -5.03 27.23
C THR A 100 15.91 -6.51 27.03
N GLY A 101 16.57 -7.20 26.09
CA GLY A 101 16.49 -8.65 25.94
C GLY A 101 15.15 -9.19 25.42
N LYS A 102 14.20 -8.31 25.05
CA LYS A 102 13.00 -8.69 24.31
C LYS A 102 13.35 -8.71 22.82
N SER A 103 13.20 -9.85 22.15
CA SER A 103 13.25 -9.92 20.69
C SER A 103 11.84 -9.68 20.14
N GLY A 104 11.75 -8.95 19.04
CA GLY A 104 10.53 -8.88 18.25
C GLY A 104 10.56 -9.98 17.21
N LYS A 105 9.39 -10.44 16.77
CA LYS A 105 9.27 -11.44 15.72
C LYS A 105 8.29 -10.93 14.68
N SER A 106 8.67 -10.91 13.41
CA SER A 106 7.70 -10.69 12.32
C SER A 106 6.97 -11.99 12.04
N ASP A 107 5.68 -11.93 11.70
CA ASP A 107 4.93 -13.14 11.33
C ASP A 107 5.51 -13.81 10.09
N ILE A 108 5.76 -13.03 9.02
CA ILE A 108 6.34 -13.54 7.77
C ILE A 108 7.38 -12.54 7.24
N SER A 109 8.60 -13.02 7.01
CA SER A 109 9.63 -12.32 6.23
C SER A 109 9.81 -13.00 4.88
N VAL A 110 9.71 -12.23 3.80
CA VAL A 110 9.92 -12.70 2.42
C VAL A 110 11.21 -12.12 1.89
N PHE A 111 12.08 -12.96 1.35
CA PHE A 111 13.35 -12.58 0.75
C PHE A 111 13.25 -12.61 -0.77
N ASP A 112 14.06 -11.80 -1.44
CA ASP A 112 14.23 -11.89 -2.88
C ASP A 112 15.18 -13.05 -3.26
N ARG A 113 15.42 -13.19 -4.57
CA ARG A 113 16.28 -14.26 -5.11
C ARG A 113 17.77 -14.02 -4.83
N GLU A 114 18.14 -12.84 -4.34
CA GLU A 114 19.49 -12.48 -3.89
C GLU A 114 19.61 -12.56 -2.37
N GLU A 115 18.64 -13.19 -1.68
CA GLU A 115 18.59 -13.33 -0.22
C GLU A 115 18.55 -11.99 0.53
N LYS A 116 18.05 -10.92 -0.11
CA LYS A 116 17.78 -9.64 0.55
C LYS A 116 16.33 -9.59 1.00
N SER A 117 16.09 -9.00 2.18
CA SER A 117 14.72 -8.82 2.69
C SER A 117 13.90 -8.01 1.68
N LEU A 118 12.78 -8.57 1.24
CA LEU A 118 11.90 -7.97 0.23
C LEU A 118 10.64 -7.41 0.89
N ILE A 119 9.91 -8.24 1.63
CA ILE A 119 8.67 -7.87 2.33
C ILE A 119 8.74 -8.35 3.78
N ILE A 120 8.39 -7.49 4.73
CA ILE A 120 8.05 -7.90 6.09
C ILE A 120 6.54 -7.76 6.27
N ILE A 121 5.88 -8.85 6.69
CA ILE A 121 4.44 -8.94 6.85
C ILE A 121 4.10 -9.17 8.33
N GLU A 122 3.20 -8.33 8.85
CA GLU A 122 2.55 -8.50 10.14
C GLU A 122 1.08 -8.87 9.88
N CYS A 123 0.63 -10.01 10.40
CA CYS A 123 -0.74 -10.48 10.30
C CYS A 123 -1.53 -10.03 11.52
N LYS A 124 -2.78 -9.63 11.31
CA LYS A 124 -3.72 -9.35 12.40
C LYS A 124 -5.07 -9.99 12.12
N THR A 125 -5.80 -10.32 13.18
CA THR A 125 -7.20 -10.75 13.04
C THR A 125 -8.07 -9.64 12.45
N TRP A 126 -9.03 -10.02 11.60
CA TRP A 126 -9.90 -9.11 10.86
C TRP A 126 -10.69 -8.17 11.78
N GLY A 127 -10.84 -6.93 11.33
CA GLY A 127 -11.58 -5.89 12.06
C GLY A 127 -10.71 -5.23 13.13
N LYS A 128 -11.07 -5.40 14.41
CA LYS A 128 -10.57 -4.54 15.49
C LYS A 128 -9.05 -4.56 15.68
N GLU A 129 -8.41 -5.73 15.68
CA GLU A 129 -6.96 -5.81 15.92
C GLU A 129 -6.17 -5.29 14.72
N TYR A 130 -6.62 -5.56 13.49
CA TYR A 130 -6.06 -4.97 12.29
C TYR A 130 -6.18 -3.44 12.30
N GLU A 131 -7.36 -2.88 12.54
CA GLU A 131 -7.57 -1.42 12.62
C GLU A 131 -6.75 -0.78 13.74
N LYS A 132 -6.61 -1.46 14.88
CA LYS A 132 -5.79 -0.98 15.99
C LYS A 132 -4.31 -0.92 15.61
N GLU A 133 -3.75 -1.95 14.98
CA GLU A 133 -2.34 -1.93 14.57
C GLU A 133 -2.12 -0.94 13.40
N LYS A 134 -3.08 -0.82 12.46
CA LYS A 134 -3.06 0.20 11.41
C LYS A 134 -3.01 1.62 11.98
N ASN A 135 -3.85 1.93 12.97
CA ASN A 135 -3.83 3.22 13.67
C ASN A 135 -2.52 3.42 14.44
N ARG A 136 -2.02 2.39 15.13
CA ARG A 136 -0.72 2.45 15.82
C ARG A 136 0.43 2.74 14.86
N MET A 137 0.42 2.15 13.66
CA MET A 137 1.38 2.46 12.61
C MET A 137 1.28 3.93 12.18
N ILE A 138 0.07 4.45 11.96
CA ILE A 138 -0.13 5.88 11.63
C ILE A 138 0.41 6.80 12.74
N GLU A 139 0.20 6.43 14.00
CA GLU A 139 0.63 7.21 15.17
C GLU A 139 2.14 7.22 15.41
N ASN A 140 2.83 6.09 15.20
CA ASN A 140 4.25 5.94 15.58
C ASN A 140 5.06 4.87 14.81
N GLY A 141 4.54 4.35 13.71
CA GLY A 141 5.19 3.32 12.89
C GLY A 141 4.97 1.87 13.37
N GLY A 142 4.45 1.65 14.58
CA GLY A 142 4.13 0.30 15.06
C GLY A 142 5.33 -0.66 15.05
N GLN A 143 5.06 -1.96 14.95
CA GLN A 143 6.12 -2.98 14.97
C GLN A 143 6.93 -3.04 13.67
N LEU A 144 6.28 -2.86 12.52
CA LEU A 144 6.92 -3.00 11.21
C LEU A 144 8.10 -2.05 11.00
N PHE A 145 8.04 -0.80 11.50
CA PHE A 145 9.17 0.13 11.42
C PHE A 145 10.33 -0.24 12.35
N SER A 146 10.05 -0.90 13.48
CA SER A 146 11.10 -1.44 14.35
C SER A 146 11.87 -2.58 13.66
N TYR A 147 11.19 -3.41 12.87
CA TYR A 147 11.82 -4.45 12.05
C TYR A 147 12.59 -3.86 10.87
N LEU A 148 12.02 -2.84 10.20
CA LEU A 148 12.70 -2.12 9.12
C LEU A 148 14.03 -1.53 9.56
N GLN A 149 14.11 -0.98 10.78
CA GLN A 149 15.37 -0.48 11.32
C GLN A 149 16.46 -1.56 11.38
N GLN A 150 16.09 -2.80 11.71
CA GLN A 150 17.03 -3.92 11.84
C GLN A 150 17.44 -4.50 10.48
N ASP A 151 16.56 -4.44 9.48
CA ASP A 151 16.83 -4.93 8.12
C ASP A 151 16.42 -3.90 7.06
N LYS A 152 17.34 -2.96 6.81
CA LYS A 152 17.15 -1.86 5.86
C LYS A 152 17.13 -2.31 4.39
N ASN A 153 17.39 -3.58 4.09
CA ASN A 153 17.19 -4.08 2.72
C ASN A 153 15.70 -4.22 2.39
N THR A 154 14.84 -4.33 3.41
CA THR A 154 13.39 -4.48 3.26
C THR A 154 12.82 -3.39 2.37
N ARG A 155 12.21 -3.80 1.26
CA ARG A 155 11.64 -2.89 0.27
C ARG A 155 10.16 -2.62 0.50
N PHE A 156 9.46 -3.49 1.21
CA PHE A 156 8.03 -3.37 1.49
C PHE A 156 7.70 -3.80 2.92
N LEU A 157 6.80 -3.07 3.56
CA LEU A 157 6.11 -3.47 4.78
C LEU A 157 4.65 -3.75 4.44
N CYS A 158 4.05 -4.76 5.07
CA CYS A 158 2.67 -5.13 4.83
C CYS A 158 1.98 -5.48 6.15
N LEU A 159 0.96 -4.72 6.54
CA LEU A 159 -0.01 -5.19 7.52
C LEU A 159 -1.09 -5.98 6.77
N TYR A 160 -1.37 -7.20 7.19
CA TYR A 160 -2.23 -8.14 6.46
C TYR A 160 -3.34 -8.69 7.36
N THR A 161 -4.52 -8.89 6.80
CA THR A 161 -5.61 -9.59 7.46
C THR A 161 -6.48 -10.36 6.48
N SER A 162 -7.14 -11.41 6.94
CA SER A 162 -8.14 -12.14 6.17
C SER A 162 -9.22 -12.73 7.05
N GLN A 163 -10.37 -12.98 6.45
CA GLN A 163 -11.51 -13.62 7.08
C GLN A 163 -12.30 -14.43 6.06
N ILE A 164 -12.72 -15.63 6.47
CA ILE A 164 -13.78 -16.36 5.78
C ILE A 164 -15.13 -15.99 6.38
N HIS A 165 -16.02 -15.47 5.54
CA HIS A 165 -17.40 -15.16 5.91
C HIS A 165 -18.25 -16.42 6.04
N ASP A 166 -19.43 -16.28 6.64
CA ASP A 166 -20.32 -17.42 6.90
C ASP A 166 -20.90 -18.02 5.59
N ASP A 167 -20.91 -17.25 4.49
CA ASP A 167 -21.27 -17.70 3.14
C ASP A 167 -20.11 -18.43 2.41
N GLY A 168 -18.96 -18.57 3.05
CA GLY A 168 -17.77 -19.23 2.50
C GLY A 168 -16.87 -18.31 1.65
N LEU A 169 -17.19 -17.03 1.52
CA LEU A 169 -16.34 -16.05 0.83
C LEU A 169 -15.12 -15.72 1.69
N LEU A 170 -13.93 -16.00 1.17
CA LEU A 170 -12.66 -15.54 1.76
C LEU A 170 -12.35 -14.13 1.26
N VAL A 171 -12.24 -13.18 2.18
CA VAL A 171 -11.78 -11.82 1.93
C VAL A 171 -10.45 -11.57 2.63
N TYR A 172 -9.65 -10.67 2.07
CA TYR A 172 -8.43 -10.18 2.69
C TYR A 172 -8.33 -8.66 2.53
N GLU A 173 -7.59 -8.04 3.43
CA GLU A 173 -7.19 -6.64 3.34
C GLU A 173 -5.70 -6.55 3.66
N ASN A 174 -5.02 -5.63 3.01
CA ASN A 174 -3.63 -5.31 3.27
C ASN A 174 -3.40 -3.80 3.23
N SER A 175 -2.41 -3.38 4.02
CA SER A 175 -1.90 -2.01 4.06
C SER A 175 -0.42 -2.05 3.75
N ILE A 176 -0.04 -1.64 2.54
CA ILE A 176 1.33 -1.78 2.02
C ILE A 176 2.07 -0.44 2.11
N ILE A 177 3.33 -0.49 2.52
CA ILE A 177 4.28 0.62 2.47
C ILE A 177 5.49 0.20 1.67
N GLN A 178 5.80 0.89 0.57
CA GLN A 178 7.04 0.77 -0.17
C GLN A 178 8.11 1.65 0.46
N ILE A 179 9.26 1.05 0.78
CA ILE A 179 10.41 1.74 1.35
C ILE A 179 11.28 2.21 0.19
N LYS A 180 10.95 3.40 -0.33
CA LYS A 180 11.68 4.03 -1.41
C LYS A 180 11.47 5.54 -1.36
N ASP A 181 12.55 6.31 -1.34
CA ASP A 181 12.47 7.76 -1.48
C ASP A 181 12.04 8.14 -2.91
N ARG A 182 11.16 9.13 -3.04
CA ARG A 182 10.80 9.71 -4.34
C ARG A 182 12.03 10.41 -4.95
N GLU A 183 12.07 10.48 -6.28
CA GLU A 183 13.16 11.18 -6.96
C GLU A 183 13.26 12.65 -6.52
N GLU A 184 12.12 13.31 -6.33
CA GLU A 184 12.07 14.68 -5.83
C GLU A 184 12.69 14.82 -4.43
N THR A 185 12.34 13.94 -3.49
CA THR A 185 12.96 13.89 -2.15
C THR A 185 14.48 13.73 -2.25
N LEU A 186 14.96 12.85 -3.14
CA LEU A 186 16.38 12.64 -3.37
C LEU A 186 17.09 13.85 -4.00
N ARG A 187 16.44 14.57 -4.92
CA ARG A 187 16.98 15.81 -5.52
C ARG A 187 17.07 16.91 -4.46
N LEU A 188 15.99 17.12 -3.72
CA LEU A 188 15.93 18.13 -2.67
C LEU A 188 16.98 17.86 -1.58
N LEU A 189 17.25 16.61 -1.21
CA LEU A 189 18.34 16.25 -0.30
C LEU A 189 19.72 16.72 -0.78
N THR A 190 19.95 16.79 -2.09
CA THR A 190 21.23 17.23 -2.65
C THR A 190 21.31 18.73 -2.92
N GLU A 191 20.18 19.36 -3.23
CA GLU A 191 20.12 20.75 -3.71
C GLU A 191 19.68 21.74 -2.63
N SER A 192 18.90 21.30 -1.65
CA SER A 192 18.38 22.14 -0.59
C SER A 192 19.36 22.23 0.59
N LYS A 193 19.30 23.36 1.31
CA LYS A 193 19.94 23.53 2.62
C LYS A 193 19.02 23.10 3.76
N GLU A 194 17.77 22.74 3.46
CA GLU A 194 16.79 22.32 4.45
C GLU A 194 17.00 20.86 4.86
N GLU A 195 16.67 20.56 6.11
CA GLU A 195 16.76 19.21 6.65
C GLU A 195 15.57 18.37 6.15
N ILE A 196 15.78 17.61 5.09
CA ILE A 196 14.75 16.75 4.48
C ILE A 196 14.83 15.35 5.07
N LYS A 197 13.70 14.84 5.57
CA LYS A 197 13.63 13.48 6.12
C LYS A 197 13.48 12.47 4.99
N SER A 198 14.29 11.42 4.99
CA SER A 198 14.30 10.40 3.93
C SER A 198 14.60 9.02 4.48
N TYR A 199 14.16 7.97 3.78
CA TYR A 199 14.52 6.60 4.12
C TYR A 199 16.03 6.36 3.98
N LYS A 200 16.66 6.97 2.96
CA LYS A 200 18.10 6.86 2.69
C LYS A 200 18.97 7.31 3.88
N GLU A 201 18.60 8.40 4.54
CA GLU A 201 19.40 8.96 5.66
C GLU A 201 18.95 8.46 7.03
N ALA A 202 17.73 7.96 7.15
CA ALA A 202 17.16 7.46 8.40
C ALA A 202 17.95 6.26 8.98
N LYS A 203 18.19 6.31 10.29
CA LYS A 203 18.95 5.33 11.08
C LYS A 203 18.13 4.68 12.17
N THR A 204 17.10 5.34 12.67
CA THR A 204 16.21 4.84 13.72
C THR A 204 14.83 4.52 13.17
N ALA A 205 14.05 3.70 13.89
CA ALA A 205 12.65 3.45 13.55
C ALA A 205 11.81 4.75 13.54
N GLU A 206 12.13 5.69 14.43
CA GLU A 206 11.47 7.01 14.49
C GLU A 206 11.80 7.87 13.26
N GLU A 207 13.05 7.89 12.80
CA GLU A 207 13.45 8.61 11.58
C GLU A 207 12.83 7.97 10.33
N LEU A 208 12.78 6.63 10.26
CA LEU A 208 12.12 5.90 9.17
C LEU A 208 10.62 6.21 9.14
N TYR A 209 9.96 6.18 10.30
CA TYR A 209 8.55 6.57 10.43
C TYR A 209 8.33 8.03 10.03
N THR A 210 9.21 8.94 10.43
CA THR A 210 9.12 10.36 10.09
C THR A 210 9.24 10.57 8.57
N ALA A 211 10.16 9.85 7.90
CA ALA A 211 10.26 9.89 6.45
C ALA A 211 8.97 9.41 5.76
N TRP A 212 8.31 8.37 6.28
CA TRP A 212 7.00 7.93 5.78
C TRP A 212 5.90 8.96 6.02
N LYS A 213 5.85 9.52 7.23
CA LYS A 213 4.86 10.52 7.64
C LYS A 213 4.95 11.80 6.81
N GLU A 214 6.15 12.35 6.65
CA GLU A 214 6.34 13.65 6.00
C GLU A 214 6.25 13.56 4.47
N ASN A 215 6.83 12.52 3.85
CA ASN A 215 6.86 12.42 2.39
C ASN A 215 5.63 11.74 1.79
N PHE A 216 4.96 10.88 2.57
CA PHE A 216 3.86 10.04 2.09
C PHE A 216 2.57 10.21 2.91
N ASN A 217 2.52 11.11 3.91
CA ASN A 217 1.34 11.37 4.73
C ASN A 217 0.75 10.10 5.39
N CYS A 218 1.62 9.19 5.85
CA CYS A 218 1.25 7.88 6.37
C CYS A 218 0.33 7.07 5.42
N TYR A 219 0.51 7.24 4.10
CA TYR A 219 -0.29 6.55 3.10
C TYR A 219 0.02 5.05 3.07
N PHE A 220 -1.03 4.25 3.02
CA PHE A 220 -0.99 2.82 2.75
C PHE A 220 -1.53 2.56 1.36
N ALA A 221 -0.75 1.89 0.52
CA ALA A 221 -1.25 1.39 -0.74
C ALA A 221 -2.15 0.17 -0.48
N PRO A 222 -3.35 0.12 -1.10
CA PRO A 222 -4.28 -1.00 -0.95
C PRO A 222 -3.91 -2.20 -1.82
N ASN A 223 -2.97 -2.01 -2.75
CA ASN A 223 -2.55 -3.01 -3.72
C ASN A 223 -1.03 -2.96 -3.94
N GLY A 224 -0.49 -4.00 -4.54
CA GLY A 224 0.89 -4.05 -5.03
C GLY A 224 1.71 -5.25 -4.57
N ILE A 225 1.11 -6.20 -3.85
CA ILE A 225 1.76 -7.46 -3.45
C ILE A 225 0.94 -8.65 -3.92
N PHE A 226 -0.31 -8.77 -3.47
CA PHE A 226 -1.08 -10.01 -3.67
C PHE A 226 -1.92 -10.02 -4.95
N ASP A 227 -2.03 -8.87 -5.61
CA ASP A 227 -2.89 -8.64 -6.76
C ASP A 227 -2.52 -9.51 -7.96
N PRO A 228 -3.49 -10.05 -8.73
CA PRO A 228 -3.20 -10.94 -9.85
C PRO A 228 -2.25 -10.36 -10.92
N GLU A 229 -2.28 -9.03 -11.10
CA GLU A 229 -1.46 -8.31 -12.08
C GLU A 229 0.01 -8.17 -11.62
N VAL A 230 0.30 -8.30 -10.32
CA VAL A 230 1.66 -8.17 -9.76
C VAL A 230 2.41 -9.48 -9.87
N GLN A 231 3.65 -9.45 -10.33
CA GLN A 231 4.51 -10.64 -10.39
C GLN A 231 5.20 -10.90 -9.03
N ALA A 232 5.28 -12.17 -8.60
CA ALA A 232 6.10 -12.55 -7.45
C ALA A 232 7.56 -12.07 -7.63
N TYR A 233 8.19 -11.64 -6.54
CA TYR A 233 9.52 -10.99 -6.52
C TYR A 233 9.62 -9.60 -7.17
N ASN A 234 8.55 -9.09 -7.79
CA ASN A 234 8.48 -7.73 -8.29
C ASN A 234 7.22 -7.00 -7.78
N PRO A 235 7.07 -6.83 -6.45
CA PRO A 235 6.00 -6.00 -5.90
C PRO A 235 6.12 -4.56 -6.38
N GLU A 236 4.99 -3.98 -6.78
CA GLU A 236 4.86 -2.62 -7.29
C GLU A 236 3.42 -2.15 -7.11
N TYR A 237 3.22 -0.86 -6.85
CA TYR A 237 1.86 -0.32 -6.74
C TYR A 237 1.13 -0.37 -8.08
N ILE A 238 -0.15 -0.73 -8.04
CA ILE A 238 -1.01 -0.70 -9.22
C ILE A 238 -1.82 0.60 -9.19
N PRO A 239 -1.86 1.37 -10.30
CA PRO A 239 -2.72 2.53 -10.41
C PRO A 239 -4.18 2.16 -10.11
N ILE A 240 -4.81 2.96 -9.26
CA ILE A 240 -6.19 2.74 -8.82
C ILE A 240 -7.13 2.87 -10.02
N LYS A 241 -8.01 1.89 -10.22
CA LYS A 241 -9.07 1.92 -11.23
C LYS A 241 -10.37 2.41 -10.59
N LYS A 242 -11.36 2.84 -11.39
CA LYS A 242 -12.63 3.34 -10.83
C LYS A 242 -13.33 2.30 -9.93
N LYS A 243 -13.33 1.03 -10.32
CA LYS A 243 -13.92 -0.06 -9.51
C LYS A 243 -13.27 -0.26 -8.14
N ASP A 244 -12.04 0.23 -7.95
CA ASP A 244 -11.30 0.06 -6.71
C ASP A 244 -11.67 1.16 -5.68
N LEU A 245 -12.42 2.20 -6.10
CA LEU A 245 -12.85 3.28 -5.22
C LEU A 245 -13.97 2.83 -4.29
N GLN A 246 -13.85 3.22 -3.02
CA GLN A 246 -14.89 3.00 -2.01
C GLN A 246 -15.82 4.21 -1.90
N PRO A 247 -17.14 4.00 -1.71
CA PRO A 247 -18.06 5.08 -1.46
C PRO A 247 -17.77 5.75 -0.12
N PHE A 248 -18.02 7.06 -0.04
CA PHE A 248 -17.98 7.78 1.24
C PHE A 248 -19.05 7.23 2.19
N THR A 249 -18.63 6.89 3.41
CA THR A 249 -19.52 6.49 4.50
C THR A 249 -19.96 7.68 5.34
N GLU A 250 -21.06 7.53 6.10
CA GLU A 250 -21.55 8.58 6.98
C GLU A 250 -20.50 8.99 8.02
N GLY A 251 -20.21 10.30 8.08
CA GLY A 251 -19.24 10.88 9.02
C GLY A 251 -17.81 11.05 8.47
N GLU A 252 -17.45 10.39 7.36
CA GLU A 252 -16.13 10.60 6.72
C GLU A 252 -15.99 12.00 6.13
N GLY A 253 -17.07 12.59 5.60
CA GLY A 253 -17.05 13.98 5.14
C GLY A 253 -16.67 14.96 6.26
N ARG A 254 -17.14 14.70 7.50
CA ARG A 254 -16.76 15.52 8.66
C ARG A 254 -15.30 15.31 9.07
N LYS A 255 -14.81 14.06 9.01
CA LYS A 255 -13.40 13.77 9.26
C LYS A 255 -12.50 14.48 8.25
N LEU A 256 -12.84 14.40 6.96
CA LEU A 256 -12.12 15.09 5.88
C LEU A 256 -12.09 16.61 6.10
N PHE A 257 -13.23 17.20 6.46
CA PHE A 257 -13.31 18.63 6.77
C PHE A 257 -12.44 19.02 7.97
N ASN A 258 -12.47 18.23 9.05
CA ASN A 258 -11.64 18.49 10.23
C ASN A 258 -10.13 18.38 9.90
N GLN A 259 -9.73 17.36 9.13
CA GLN A 259 -8.35 17.20 8.66
C GLN A 259 -7.92 18.39 7.81
N PHE A 260 -8.80 18.89 6.95
CA PHE A 260 -8.51 20.08 6.18
C PHE A 260 -8.33 21.32 7.06
N GLU A 261 -9.24 21.59 8.01
CA GLU A 261 -9.08 22.71 8.94
C GLU A 261 -7.78 22.61 9.75
N GLU A 262 -7.38 21.40 10.10
CA GLU A 262 -6.12 21.12 10.78
C GLU A 262 -4.92 21.44 9.89
N ILE A 263 -4.94 21.05 8.61
CA ILE A 263 -3.89 21.40 7.63
C ILE A 263 -3.77 22.92 7.49
N LEU A 264 -4.89 23.66 7.37
CA LEU A 264 -4.86 25.12 7.27
C LEU A 264 -4.22 25.76 8.51
N ARG A 265 -4.54 25.23 9.69
CA ARG A 265 -4.00 25.72 10.97
C ARG A 265 -2.50 25.46 11.09
N HIS A 266 -2.04 24.26 10.72
CA HIS A 266 -0.62 23.91 10.75
C HIS A 266 0.22 24.75 9.77
N ASN A 267 -0.35 25.10 8.62
CA ASN A 267 0.34 25.89 7.59
C ASN A 267 0.12 27.41 7.71
N ASN A 268 -0.48 27.90 8.80
CA ASN A 268 -0.79 29.32 9.02
C ASN A 268 -1.58 29.98 7.86
N ILE A 269 -2.46 29.22 7.20
CA ILE A 269 -3.28 29.73 6.10
C ILE A 269 -4.48 30.47 6.68
N SER A 270 -4.44 31.80 6.65
CA SER A 270 -5.49 32.67 7.20
C SER A 270 -6.67 32.87 6.24
N ASP A 271 -6.44 32.79 4.93
CA ASP A 271 -7.48 32.91 3.90
C ASP A 271 -8.21 31.57 3.69
N LYS A 272 -9.11 31.28 4.64
CA LYS A 272 -9.94 30.06 4.60
C LYS A 272 -10.84 30.01 3.36
N SER A 273 -11.26 31.15 2.83
CA SER A 273 -12.16 31.22 1.67
C SER A 273 -11.46 30.71 0.42
N ASN A 274 -10.26 31.22 0.15
CA ASN A 274 -9.46 30.77 -0.99
C ASN A 274 -9.03 29.31 -0.85
N ALA A 275 -8.63 28.88 0.36
CA ALA A 275 -8.28 27.48 0.58
C ALA A 275 -9.46 26.54 0.36
N PHE A 276 -10.67 26.95 0.78
CA PHE A 276 -11.89 26.20 0.52
C PHE A 276 -12.21 26.10 -0.97
N ASN A 277 -12.02 27.17 -1.75
CA ASN A 277 -12.17 27.13 -3.20
C ASN A 277 -11.23 26.10 -3.84
N ARG A 278 -9.98 26.03 -3.41
CA ARG A 278 -9.02 25.01 -3.90
C ARG A 278 -9.49 23.59 -3.61
N ILE A 279 -10.04 23.33 -2.43
CA ILE A 279 -10.64 22.03 -2.12
C ILE A 279 -11.84 21.73 -2.99
N LEU A 280 -12.73 22.70 -3.22
CA LEU A 280 -13.87 22.50 -4.10
C LEU A 280 -13.41 22.16 -5.52
N SER A 281 -12.36 22.80 -6.02
CA SER A 281 -11.74 22.46 -7.31
C SER A 281 -11.26 21.01 -7.34
N LEU A 282 -10.59 20.54 -6.29
CA LEU A 282 -10.12 19.15 -6.19
C LEU A 282 -11.29 18.14 -6.08
N ILE A 283 -12.33 18.47 -5.32
CA ILE A 283 -13.56 17.65 -5.24
C ILE A 283 -14.21 17.56 -6.61
N LEU A 284 -14.29 18.67 -7.34
CA LEU A 284 -14.82 18.69 -8.70
C LEU A 284 -13.99 17.80 -9.64
N CYS A 285 -12.66 17.89 -9.58
CA CYS A 285 -11.78 16.99 -10.33
C CYS A 285 -12.08 15.52 -10.05
N LYS A 286 -12.24 15.17 -8.76
CA LYS A 286 -12.57 13.81 -8.34
C LYS A 286 -13.93 13.36 -8.87
N ILE A 287 -14.97 14.19 -8.79
CA ILE A 287 -16.31 13.87 -9.32
C ILE A 287 -16.23 13.57 -10.82
N VAL A 288 -15.50 14.39 -11.57
CA VAL A 288 -15.31 14.21 -13.02
C VAL A 288 -14.57 12.93 -13.34
N ASP A 289 -13.50 12.65 -12.60
CA ASP A 289 -12.67 11.46 -12.78
C ASP A 289 -13.44 10.16 -12.49
N GLU A 290 -14.36 10.21 -11.53
CA GLU A 290 -15.20 9.08 -11.16
C GLU A 290 -16.29 8.70 -12.18
N GLN A 291 -16.48 9.51 -13.24
CA GLN A 291 -17.38 9.19 -14.35
C GLN A 291 -16.78 8.22 -15.39
N LYS A 292 -15.52 7.81 -15.21
CA LYS A 292 -14.86 6.82 -16.06
C LYS A 292 -15.49 5.43 -15.93
N ASN A 293 -15.13 4.53 -16.85
CA ASN A 293 -15.57 3.14 -16.75
C ASN A 293 -14.85 2.41 -15.60
N ASP A 294 -15.47 1.38 -15.06
CA ASP A 294 -14.98 0.63 -13.89
C ASP A 294 -13.52 0.14 -14.01
N ASN A 295 -13.07 -0.23 -15.21
CA ASN A 295 -11.70 -0.74 -15.43
C ASN A 295 -10.70 0.34 -15.83
N ASP A 296 -11.13 1.59 -16.01
CA ASP A 296 -10.23 2.69 -16.36
C ASP A 296 -9.46 3.16 -15.12
N ILE A 297 -8.19 3.51 -15.33
CA ILE A 297 -7.32 4.09 -14.30
C ILE A 297 -7.81 5.52 -13.99
N THR A 298 -7.89 5.85 -12.70
CA THR A 298 -8.27 7.18 -12.23
C THR A 298 -7.13 8.18 -12.48
N ASP A 299 -7.44 9.41 -12.90
CA ASP A 299 -6.43 10.46 -13.11
C ASP A 299 -6.20 11.28 -11.84
N PHE A 300 -7.17 11.28 -10.92
CA PHE A 300 -7.11 11.93 -9.61
C PHE A 300 -6.35 11.06 -8.60
N GLN A 301 -5.10 10.74 -8.92
CA GLN A 301 -4.15 10.04 -8.06
C GLN A 301 -2.72 10.45 -8.41
N ILE A 302 -1.76 10.05 -7.57
CA ILE A 302 -0.33 10.09 -7.88
C ILE A 302 0.10 8.66 -8.25
N ILE A 303 0.62 8.49 -9.45
CA ILE A 303 1.15 7.24 -9.97
C ILE A 303 2.66 7.20 -9.70
N GLU A 304 3.02 6.52 -8.62
CA GLU A 304 4.41 6.41 -8.15
C GLU A 304 5.34 5.87 -9.24
N GLY A 305 6.50 6.51 -9.40
CA GLY A 305 7.51 6.14 -10.39
C GLY A 305 7.19 6.51 -11.85
N LYS A 306 6.03 7.10 -12.12
CA LYS A 306 5.68 7.64 -13.46
C LYS A 306 5.45 9.14 -13.44
N ASP A 307 4.84 9.63 -12.37
CA ASP A 307 4.42 11.02 -12.31
C ASP A 307 5.53 11.99 -11.93
N THR A 308 5.57 13.08 -12.69
CA THR A 308 6.26 14.33 -12.34
C THR A 308 5.25 15.36 -11.81
N PRO A 309 5.69 16.36 -11.03
CA PRO A 309 4.82 17.44 -10.58
C PRO A 309 4.03 18.11 -11.71
N GLU A 310 4.67 18.31 -12.87
CA GLU A 310 4.06 18.91 -14.06
C GLU A 310 2.93 18.05 -14.63
N GLN A 311 3.14 16.73 -14.72
CA GLN A 311 2.12 15.79 -15.22
C GLN A 311 0.91 15.72 -14.27
N ILE A 312 1.15 15.73 -12.96
CA ILE A 312 0.06 15.76 -11.97
C ILE A 312 -0.75 17.05 -12.14
N GLN A 313 -0.07 18.20 -12.23
CA GLN A 313 -0.73 19.48 -12.44
C GLN A 313 -1.55 19.49 -13.74
N GLU A 314 -1.00 18.98 -14.83
CA GLU A 314 -1.67 18.91 -16.12
C GLU A 314 -2.95 18.07 -16.05
N ARG A 315 -2.90 16.88 -15.42
CA ARG A 315 -4.07 16.03 -15.21
C ARG A 315 -5.14 16.72 -14.36
N LEU A 316 -4.75 17.36 -13.25
CA LEU A 316 -5.69 18.06 -12.38
C LEU A 316 -6.36 19.23 -13.11
N GLN A 317 -5.63 20.01 -13.90
CA GLN A 317 -6.19 21.11 -14.68
C GLN A 317 -7.17 20.61 -15.75
N LYS A 318 -6.85 19.51 -16.43
CA LYS A 318 -7.76 18.85 -17.39
C LYS A 318 -9.07 18.41 -16.73
N LEU A 319 -9.00 17.75 -15.58
CA LEU A 319 -10.17 17.33 -14.81
C LEU A 319 -11.01 18.53 -14.34
N TYR A 320 -10.34 19.57 -13.83
CA TYR A 320 -11.00 20.79 -13.36
C TYR A 320 -11.76 21.51 -14.47
N ALA A 321 -11.10 21.74 -15.61
CA ALA A 321 -11.70 22.41 -16.76
C ALA A 321 -12.93 21.64 -17.28
N LYS A 322 -12.84 20.30 -17.34
CA LYS A 322 -13.98 19.45 -17.70
C LYS A 322 -15.13 19.62 -16.69
N GLY A 323 -14.84 19.62 -15.39
CA GLY A 323 -15.84 19.77 -14.35
C GLY A 323 -16.54 21.12 -14.35
N MET A 324 -15.79 22.21 -14.55
CA MET A 324 -16.35 23.55 -14.62
C MET A 324 -17.34 23.69 -15.77
N ARG A 325 -16.99 23.14 -16.94
CA ARG A 325 -17.86 23.11 -18.12
C ARG A 325 -19.13 22.28 -17.88
N GLU A 326 -18.99 21.09 -17.31
CA GLU A 326 -20.09 20.12 -17.21
C GLU A 326 -21.05 20.41 -16.05
N PHE A 327 -20.54 20.82 -14.89
CA PHE A 327 -21.34 21.01 -13.68
C PHE A 327 -21.72 22.47 -13.42
N LEU A 328 -20.85 23.41 -13.78
CA LEU A 328 -21.03 24.83 -13.48
C LEU A 328 -21.37 25.67 -14.73
N LYS A 329 -21.29 25.07 -15.93
CA LYS A 329 -21.52 25.72 -17.23
C LYS A 329 -20.64 26.96 -17.45
N GLU A 330 -19.46 26.94 -16.84
CA GLU A 330 -18.44 27.98 -17.01
C GLU A 330 -17.32 27.44 -17.90
N GLU A 331 -16.95 28.19 -18.92
CA GLU A 331 -15.76 27.88 -19.72
C GLU A 331 -14.52 28.44 -19.03
N ILE A 332 -13.69 27.55 -18.49
CA ILE A 332 -12.34 27.91 -18.09
C ILE A 332 -11.41 27.65 -19.27
N VAL A 333 -10.66 28.67 -19.66
CA VAL A 333 -9.62 28.54 -20.68
C VAL A 333 -8.43 27.80 -20.06
N TYR A 334 -8.38 26.50 -20.29
CA TYR A 334 -7.21 25.67 -20.02
C TYR A 334 -6.31 25.63 -21.25
N TYR A 335 -5.04 26.00 -21.08
CA TYR A 335 -4.02 25.89 -22.12
C TYR A 335 -3.23 24.60 -21.87
N SER A 336 -3.56 23.51 -22.58
CA SER A 336 -2.75 22.28 -22.52
C SER A 336 -1.33 22.53 -23.04
N GLU A 337 -0.36 21.72 -22.61
CA GLU A 337 1.01 21.76 -23.18
C GLU A 337 0.97 21.65 -24.70
N GLU A 338 0.15 20.75 -25.26
CA GLU A 338 -0.05 20.62 -26.72
C GLU A 338 -0.64 21.87 -27.37
N TYR A 339 -1.59 22.55 -26.71
CA TYR A 339 -2.17 23.78 -27.23
C TYR A 339 -1.19 24.94 -27.16
N ILE A 340 -0.41 25.03 -26.07
CA ILE A 340 0.71 25.97 -25.95
C ILE A 340 1.72 25.68 -27.05
N ASP A 341 2.12 24.42 -27.25
CA ASP A 341 3.07 24.02 -28.30
C ASP A 341 2.54 24.35 -29.69
N THR A 342 1.26 24.12 -29.95
CA THR A 342 0.62 24.49 -31.21
C THR A 342 0.60 26.00 -31.41
N LEU A 343 0.19 26.77 -30.41
CA LEU A 343 0.20 28.24 -30.44
C LEU A 343 1.61 28.78 -30.66
N VAL A 344 2.59 28.20 -29.98
CA VAL A 344 3.98 28.62 -29.97
C VAL A 344 4.70 28.21 -31.27
N SER A 345 4.34 27.08 -31.88
CA SER A 345 4.90 26.61 -33.15
C SER A 345 4.68 27.58 -34.30
N ASN A 346 3.66 28.44 -34.20
CA ASN A 346 3.37 29.49 -35.19
C ASN A 346 4.33 30.68 -35.10
N PHE A 347 5.19 30.76 -34.08
CA PHE A 347 6.18 31.82 -33.94
C PHE A 347 7.55 31.38 -34.49
N PRO A 348 8.20 32.17 -35.36
CA PRO A 348 9.40 31.72 -36.08
C PRO A 348 10.71 31.71 -35.26
N ILE A 349 10.73 32.28 -34.05
CA ILE A 349 11.96 32.49 -33.26
C ILE A 349 11.93 31.65 -31.97
N GLN A 350 12.87 30.71 -31.82
CA GLN A 350 12.95 29.79 -30.68
C GLN A 350 13.00 30.48 -29.31
N THR A 351 13.75 31.57 -29.15
CA THR A 351 13.80 32.31 -27.87
C THR A 351 12.48 33.00 -27.53
N THR A 352 11.70 33.40 -28.53
CA THR A 352 10.33 33.93 -28.32
C THR A 352 9.36 32.82 -27.96
N GLN A 353 9.53 31.65 -28.56
CA GLN A 353 8.77 30.45 -28.24
C GLN A 353 8.96 30.02 -26.78
N GLU A 354 10.22 29.92 -26.32
CA GLU A 354 10.56 29.56 -24.94
C GLU A 354 9.99 30.55 -23.92
N ARG A 355 10.10 31.86 -24.21
CA ARG A 355 9.58 32.91 -23.32
C ARG A 355 8.06 32.93 -23.25
N LEU A 356 7.36 32.66 -24.37
CA LEU A 356 5.89 32.54 -24.39
C LEU A 356 5.42 31.31 -23.61
N LYS A 357 6.09 30.16 -23.77
CA LYS A 357 5.84 28.96 -22.97
C LYS A 357 5.96 29.25 -21.48
N GLN A 358 7.02 29.96 -21.09
CA GLN A 358 7.25 30.33 -19.70
C GLN A 358 6.13 31.25 -19.15
N ILE A 359 5.75 32.30 -19.89
CA ILE A 359 4.66 33.20 -19.48
C ILE A 359 3.32 32.47 -19.36
N LEU A 360 2.99 31.61 -20.32
CA LEU A 360 1.73 30.85 -20.34
C LEU A 360 1.68 29.82 -19.20
N ARG A 361 2.81 29.16 -18.90
CA ARG A 361 2.94 28.29 -17.71
C ARG A 361 2.75 29.10 -16.43
N GLU A 362 3.43 30.23 -16.28
CA GLU A 362 3.30 31.11 -15.10
C GLU A 362 1.88 31.66 -14.91
N ALA A 363 1.16 31.97 -16.00
CA ALA A 363 -0.24 32.41 -15.97
C ALA A 363 -1.22 31.28 -15.64
N GLY A 364 -0.96 30.06 -16.13
CA GLY A 364 -1.77 28.87 -15.82
C GLY A 364 -1.60 28.34 -14.39
N ILE A 365 -0.51 28.70 -13.71
CA ILE A 365 -0.21 28.34 -12.31
C ILE A 365 -0.98 29.24 -11.30
N ARG A 366 -1.52 30.39 -11.74
CA ARG A 366 -2.12 31.40 -10.84
C ARG A 366 -3.58 31.18 -10.43
N TYR A 367 -4.19 30.04 -10.77
CA TYR A 367 -5.58 29.73 -10.41
C TYR A 367 -5.65 28.61 -9.37
#